data_AF-A0A7X8WMR8-F1
#
_entry.id   AF-A0A7X8WMR8-F1
#
_cell.length_a   1.000
_cell.length_b   1.000
_cell.length_c   1.000
_cell.angle_alpha   90.00
_cell.angle_beta   90.00
_cell.angle_gamma   90.00
#
_symmetry.space_group_name_H-M   'P 1'
#
loop_
_entity.id
_entity.type
_entity.pdbx_description
1 polymer ?
#
loop_
_entity_poly.entity_id
_entity_poly.type
_entity_poly.pdbx_seq_one_letter_code
_entity_poly.pdbx_strand_id
1 'polypeptide(L)' 'CQTCGEKAHNFEIEESMSCVPPLEILKFGAYEISSEYRQALYDEYPMYTAEEIVGSYLGHNPSFPSQDNWYEEQDETHNE' A
#
# COMPACT_ATOMS: atom_id res chain seq x y z
N CYS A 1 13.52 10.44 2.39
CA CYS A 1 12.47 9.90 3.28
C CYS A 1 12.13 10.93 4.34
N GLN A 2 10.89 11.44 4.33
CA GLN A 2 10.45 12.42 5.31
C GLN A 2 10.28 11.83 6.72
N THR A 3 10.20 10.51 6.84
CA THR A 3 9.96 9.80 8.10
C THR A 3 11.24 9.50 8.89
N CYS A 4 12.33 9.11 8.23
CA CYS A 4 13.56 8.67 8.91
C CYS A 4 14.81 9.53 8.62
N GLY A 5 14.73 10.50 7.71
CA GLY A 5 15.84 11.39 7.37
C GLY A 5 16.80 10.88 6.30
N GLU A 6 16.65 9.63 5.82
CA GLU A 6 17.44 9.08 4.70
C GLU A 6 17.12 9.79 3.37
N LYS A 7 18.05 9.77 2.41
CA LYS A 7 17.84 10.42 1.10
C LYS A 7 16.74 9.74 0.29
N ALA A 8 16.80 8.42 0.18
CA ALA A 8 15.81 7.58 -0.50
C ALA A 8 15.89 6.15 0.06
N HIS A 9 14.80 5.39 -0.06
CA HIS A 9 14.79 3.96 0.23
C HIS A 9 14.55 3.19 -1.06
N ASN A 10 15.20 2.04 -1.18
CA ASN A 10 14.81 1.04 -2.15
C ASN A 10 13.84 0.06 -1.49
N PHE A 11 12.54 0.34 -1.53
CA PHE A 11 11.51 -0.53 -0.94
C PHE A 11 11.40 -1.92 -1.59
N GLU A 12 12.05 -2.15 -2.74
CA GLU A 12 12.13 -3.47 -3.35
C GLU A 12 13.17 -4.38 -2.67
N ILE A 13 14.18 -3.80 -2.01
CA ILE A 13 15.34 -4.53 -1.47
C ILE A 13 15.51 -4.30 0.03
N GLU A 14 15.16 -3.11 0.52
CA GLU A 14 15.33 -2.69 1.90
C GLU A 14 14.01 -2.79 2.68
N GLU A 15 14.04 -3.39 3.87
CA GLU A 15 12.90 -3.45 4.79
C GLU A 15 12.69 -2.12 5.52
N SER A 16 12.33 -1.07 4.76
CA SER A 16 12.01 0.26 5.31
C SER A 16 10.54 0.35 5.74
N MET A 17 10.11 -0.63 6.55
CA MET A 17 8.71 -0.88 6.90
C MET A 17 8.03 0.30 7.60
N SER A 18 8.77 1.07 8.41
CA SER A 18 8.24 2.22 9.15
C SER A 18 8.25 3.55 8.37
N CYS A 19 8.62 3.53 7.08
CA CYS A 19 8.68 4.73 6.26
C CYS A 19 7.46 4.81 5.34
N VAL A 20 7.02 6.04 5.03
CA VAL A 20 5.95 6.31 4.07
C VAL A 20 6.55 6.29 2.64
N PRO A 21 6.26 5.27 1.81
CA PRO A 21 6.78 5.19 0.46
C PRO A 21 6.11 6.22 -0.47
N PRO A 22 6.82 6.76 -1.47
CA PRO A 22 6.20 7.51 -2.56
C PRO A 22 5.11 6.69 -3.26
N LEU A 23 4.10 7.37 -3.82
CA LEU A 23 2.95 6.73 -4.47
C LEU A 23 3.35 5.89 -5.71
N GLU A 24 4.40 6.30 -6.41
CA GLU A 24 4.98 5.60 -7.57
C GLU A 24 5.64 4.26 -7.22
N ILE A 25 5.89 4.00 -5.92
CA ILE A 25 6.45 2.74 -5.45
C ILE A 25 5.32 1.73 -5.24
N LEU A 26 5.29 0.74 -6.12
CA LEU A 26 4.28 -0.32 -6.18
C LEU A 26 4.81 -1.69 -5.74
N LYS A 27 6.11 -1.80 -5.48
CA LYS A 27 6.77 -3.06 -5.15
C LYS A 27 7.46 -2.97 -3.80
N PHE A 28 7.15 -3.94 -2.94
CA PHE A 28 7.62 -4.04 -1.56
C PHE A 28 8.18 -5.44 -1.35
N GLY A 29 9.50 -5.60 -1.54
CA GLY A 29 10.13 -6.92 -1.56
C GLY A 29 9.51 -7.85 -2.63
N ALA A 30 8.85 -8.91 -2.16
CA ALA A 30 8.18 -9.90 -3.01
C ALA A 30 6.73 -9.54 -3.38
N TYR A 31 6.18 -8.48 -2.79
CA TYR A 31 4.80 -8.07 -2.98
C TYR A 31 4.70 -6.99 -4.06
N GLU A 32 3.79 -7.18 -5.00
CA GLU A 32 3.49 -6.22 -6.07
C GLU A 32 2.04 -5.79 -5.91
N ILE A 33 1.87 -4.47 -5.75
CA ILE A 33 0.60 -3.82 -5.44
C ILE A 33 0.18 -3.03 -6.67
N SER A 34 -1.08 -3.13 -7.07
CA SER A 34 -1.57 -2.39 -8.22
C SER A 34 -1.60 -0.88 -7.97
N SER A 35 -1.49 -0.09 -9.04
CA SER A 35 -1.54 1.37 -8.95
C SER A 35 -2.89 1.88 -8.41
N GLU A 36 -3.99 1.24 -8.78
CA GLU A 36 -5.35 1.63 -8.41
C GLU A 36 -5.60 1.39 -6.92
N TYR A 37 -5.24 0.20 -6.42
CA TYR A 37 -5.35 -0.12 -5.00
C TYR A 37 -4.42 0.78 -4.17
N ARG A 38 -3.19 1.01 -4.67
CA ARG A 38 -2.22 1.90 -4.02
C ARG A 38 -2.75 3.33 -3.89
N GLN A 39 -3.42 3.84 -4.91
CA GLN A 39 -4.06 5.17 -4.91
C GLN A 39 -5.20 5.22 -3.90
N ALA A 40 -6.14 4.26 -3.95
CA ALA A 40 -7.28 4.21 -3.04
C ALA A 40 -6.85 4.16 -1.57
N LEU A 41 -5.83 3.35 -1.27
CA LEU A 41 -5.26 3.24 0.06
C LEU A 41 -4.67 4.57 0.55
N TYR A 42 -4.07 5.39 -0.33
CA TYR A 42 -3.52 6.71 0.04
C TYR A 42 -4.53 7.85 0.01
N ASP A 43 -5.61 7.71 -0.73
CA ASP A 43 -6.72 8.67 -0.67
C ASP A 43 -7.39 8.63 0.70
N GLU A 44 -7.51 7.43 1.31
CA GLU A 44 -8.01 7.27 2.68
C GLU A 44 -6.93 7.44 3.75
N TYR A 45 -5.75 6.86 3.53
CA TYR A 45 -4.67 6.80 4.52
C TYR A 45 -3.33 7.30 3.95
N PRO A 46 -3.16 8.62 3.75
CA PRO A 46 -1.99 9.21 3.07
C PRO A 46 -0.67 9.03 3.82
N MET A 47 -0.72 8.63 5.08
CA MET A 47 0.44 8.45 5.95
C MET A 47 0.78 6.97 6.18
N TYR A 48 0.12 6.03 5.48
CA TYR A 48 0.43 4.61 5.62
C TYR A 48 1.88 4.33 5.21
N THR A 49 2.56 3.67 6.13
CA THR A 49 3.92 3.17 5.99
C THR A 49 3.95 1.93 5.09
N ALA A 50 5.15 1.50 4.69
CA ALA A 50 5.31 0.28 3.93
C ALA A 50 4.75 -0.96 4.69
N GLU A 51 4.85 -0.99 6.01
CA GLU A 51 4.22 -2.03 6.85
C GLU A 51 2.70 -2.03 6.70
N GLU A 52 2.06 -0.87 6.83
CA GLU A 52 0.60 -0.75 6.73
C GLU A 52 0.12 -1.05 5.31
N ILE A 53 0.86 -0.64 4.28
CA ILE A 53 0.56 -0.94 2.88
C ILE A 53 0.60 -2.47 2.63
N VAL A 54 1.69 -3.13 3.03
CA VAL A 54 1.84 -4.58 2.86
C VAL A 54 0.84 -5.33 3.74
N GLY A 55 0.61 -4.86 4.96
CA GLY A 55 -0.38 -5.39 5.88
C GLY A 55 -1.80 -5.31 5.32
N SER A 56 -2.17 -4.18 4.70
CA SER A 56 -3.45 -4.05 3.98
C SER A 56 -3.50 -5.03 2.82
N TYR A 57 -2.48 -5.05 1.95
CA TYR A 57 -2.43 -5.93 0.79
C TYR A 57 -2.65 -7.41 1.17
N LEU A 58 -2.05 -7.87 2.28
CA LEU A 58 -2.18 -9.24 2.80
C LEU A 58 -3.50 -9.51 3.56
N GLY A 59 -4.35 -8.50 3.78
CA GLY A 59 -5.59 -8.63 4.54
C GLY A 59 -5.40 -8.67 6.06
N HIS A 60 -4.27 -8.18 6.56
CA HIS A 60 -3.99 -8.03 7.98
C HIS A 60 -4.45 -6.69 8.55
N ASN A 61 -4.70 -5.70 7.69
CA ASN A 61 -5.22 -4.41 8.12
C ASN A 61 -6.75 -4.48 8.32
N PRO A 62 -7.28 -4.29 9.54
CA PRO A 62 -8.72 -4.25 9.77
C PRO A 62 -9.39 -2.96 9.26
N SER A 63 -8.59 -1.93 8.93
CA SER A 63 -9.08 -0.61 8.52
C SER A 63 -9.14 -0.42 7.01
N PHE A 64 -8.56 -1.33 6.22
CA PHE A 64 -8.61 -1.29 4.77
C PHE A 64 -8.57 -2.72 4.19
N PRO A 65 -9.39 -3.07 3.20
CA PRO A 65 -9.45 -4.41 2.63
C PRO A 65 -8.12 -4.85 1.99
N SER A 66 -7.95 -6.16 1.82
CA SER A 66 -6.90 -6.70 0.95
C SER A 66 -7.09 -6.25 -0.49
N GLN A 67 -6.04 -6.37 -1.31
CA GLN A 67 -6.14 -5.99 -2.72
C GLN A 67 -7.24 -6.79 -3.44
N ASP A 68 -7.28 -8.10 -3.22
CA ASP A 68 -8.30 -8.96 -3.84
C ASP A 68 -9.71 -8.56 -3.38
N ASN A 69 -9.92 -8.40 -2.07
CA ASN A 69 -11.24 -8.01 -1.53
C ASN A 69 -11.66 -6.62 -2.03
N TRP A 70 -10.73 -5.66 -2.10
CA TRP A 70 -11.02 -4.32 -2.60
C TRP A 70 -11.49 -4.36 -4.06
N TYR A 71 -10.86 -5.18 -4.90
CA TYR A 71 -11.31 -5.37 -6.28
C TYR A 71 -12.69 -6.03 -6.36
N GLU A 72 -12.99 -7.01 -5.49
CA GLU A 72 -14.33 -7.61 -5.41
C GLU A 72 -15.40 -6.56 -5.04
N GLU A 73 -15.13 -5.71 -4.04
CA GLU A 73 -16.04 -4.63 -3.63
C GLU A 73 -16.27 -3.59 -4.74
N GLN A 74 -15.24 -3.27 -5.53
CA GLN A 74 -15.38 -2.38 -6.69
C GLN A 74 -16.22 -3.00 -7.82
N ASP A 75 -16.14 -4.31 -8.03
CA ASP A 75 -16.93 -5.01 -9.05
C ASP A 75 -18.41 -5.14 -8.65
N GLU A 76 -18.68 -5.37 -7.37
CA GLU A 76 -20.05 -5.39 -6.82
C GLU A 76 -20.72 -4.02 -6.94
N THR A 77 -20.00 -2.93 -6.62
CA THR A 77 -20.54 -1.56 -6.70
C THR A 77 -20.78 -1.05 -8.13
N HIS A 78 -20.15 -1.65 -9.16
CA HIS A 78 -20.39 -1.30 -10.56
C HIS A 78 -21.53 -2.09 -11.22
N ASN A 79 -22.05 -3.12 -10.53
CA ASN A 79 -23.14 -3.97 -11.04
C ASN A 79 -24.52 -3.65 -10.44
N GLU A 80 -24.69 -2.51 -9.75
CA GLU A 80 -25.97 -2.01 -9.21
C GLU A 80 -26.59 -0.85 -10.00
#